data_AF-A0A2U2B583-F1
#
_entry.id   AF-A0A2U2B583-F1
#
_cell.length_a   1.000
_cell.length_b   1.000
_cell.length_c   1.000
_cell.angle_alpha   90.00
_cell.angle_beta   90.00
_cell.angle_gamma   90.00
#
_symmetry.space_group_name_H-M   'P 1'
#
loop_
_entity.id
_entity.type
_entity.pdbx_description
1 polymer ?
#
loop_
_entity_poly.entity_id
_entity_poly.type
_entity_poly.pdbx_seq_one_letter_code
_entity_poly.pdbx_strand_id
1 'polypeptide(L)'
;MKKEILLLFFFSYLLSSGCDKENDHFPLYPDDLQLVTGLRIVDEFEGIFSIVGNPSDSGKEVEHRNDGTIGHDVNFEMYPNPTIDYLTVYSSSEITSAWIVPGKPSTNYQTFDFDEHFESNALDTIGLGVISVRKKIDMREANMLMFDLSDLEKGFYKVIIEVDESRLLWQSIYRLESHEQREEAPYNIWK
;
A
#
# COMPACT_ATOMS: atom_id res chain seq x y z
N MET A 1 -4.07 -60.34 0.14
CA MET A 1 -4.22 -59.76 1.50
C MET A 1 -2.98 -59.04 2.03
N LYS A 2 -1.83 -59.67 2.32
CA LYS A 2 -0.67 -58.93 2.91
C LYS A 2 -0.02 -57.89 1.99
N LYS A 3 -0.08 -58.07 0.66
CA LYS A 3 0.50 -57.13 -0.33
C LYS A 3 -0.40 -55.92 -0.63
N GLU A 4 -1.72 -56.06 -0.45
CA GLU A 4 -2.68 -54.97 -0.71
C GLU A 4 -2.70 -53.94 0.42
N ILE A 5 -2.47 -54.37 1.66
CA ILE A 5 -2.39 -53.48 2.83
C ILE A 5 -1.13 -52.60 2.78
N LEU A 6 -0.02 -53.11 2.24
CA LEU A 6 1.23 -52.34 2.12
C LEU A 6 1.10 -51.19 1.12
N LEU A 7 0.31 -51.38 0.07
CA LEU A 7 0.10 -50.36 -0.97
C LEU A 7 -0.75 -49.19 -0.46
N LEU A 8 -1.69 -49.47 0.46
CA LEU A 8 -2.55 -48.48 1.09
C LEU A 8 -1.79 -47.58 2.08
N PHE A 9 -0.81 -48.14 2.81
CA PHE A 9 0.09 -47.35 3.66
C PHE A 9 1.08 -46.51 2.86
N PHE A 10 1.53 -46.99 1.69
CA PHE A 10 2.42 -46.21 0.82
C PHE A 10 1.69 -45.03 0.18
N PHE A 11 0.42 -45.21 -0.20
CA PHE A 11 -0.40 -44.13 -0.78
C PHE A 11 -0.81 -43.09 0.27
N SER A 12 -1.06 -43.50 1.53
CA SER A 12 -1.36 -42.54 2.60
C SER A 12 -0.15 -41.70 3.01
N TYR A 13 1.07 -42.27 2.98
CA TYR A 13 2.31 -41.53 3.25
C TYR A 13 2.64 -40.48 2.18
N LEU A 14 2.34 -40.78 0.90
CA LEU A 14 2.47 -39.83 -0.20
C LEU A 14 1.48 -38.66 -0.11
N LEU A 15 0.30 -38.88 0.49
CA LEU A 15 -0.70 -37.83 0.70
C LEU A 15 -0.42 -36.95 1.92
N SER A 16 0.41 -37.38 2.87
CA SER A 16 0.76 -36.60 4.06
C SER A 16 2.05 -35.79 3.93
N SER A 17 2.73 -35.84 2.78
CA SER A 17 4.01 -35.16 2.54
C SER A 17 3.88 -33.79 1.84
N GLY A 18 2.66 -33.31 1.61
CA GLY A 18 2.39 -32.12 0.79
C GLY A 18 1.84 -30.93 1.58
N CYS A 19 2.47 -30.56 2.68
CA CYS A 19 2.17 -29.28 3.33
C CYS A 19 3.41 -28.78 4.08
N ASP A 20 4.45 -28.46 3.33
CA ASP A 20 5.42 -27.49 3.79
C ASP A 20 4.67 -26.16 3.86
N LYS A 21 4.29 -25.76 5.08
CA LYS A 21 4.08 -24.34 5.36
C LYS A 21 5.47 -23.72 5.43
N GLU A 22 6.07 -23.50 4.27
CA GLU A 22 7.03 -22.42 4.14
C GLU A 22 6.26 -21.15 4.49
N ASN A 23 6.53 -20.62 5.68
CA ASN A 23 6.29 -19.22 5.96
C ASN A 23 7.22 -18.46 5.02
N ASP A 24 6.74 -18.25 3.80
CA ASP A 24 7.40 -17.44 2.81
C ASP A 24 7.34 -15.98 3.28
N HIS A 25 8.32 -15.59 4.09
CA HIS A 25 8.73 -14.19 4.16
C HIS A 25 9.34 -13.84 2.80
N PHE A 26 8.50 -13.50 1.81
CA PHE A 26 9.01 -12.91 0.59
C PHE A 26 9.55 -11.52 0.94
N PRO A 27 10.81 -11.19 0.59
CA PRO A 27 11.25 -9.81 0.64
C PRO A 27 10.42 -9.01 -0.37
N LEU A 28 9.88 -7.87 0.04
CA LEU A 28 9.32 -6.91 -0.90
C LEU A 28 10.44 -6.44 -1.82
N TYR A 29 10.37 -6.83 -3.08
CA TYR A 29 11.29 -6.33 -4.08
C TYR A 29 10.93 -4.88 -4.39
N PRO A 30 11.88 -4.03 -4.81
CA PRO A 30 11.60 -2.64 -5.19
C PRO A 30 10.48 -2.48 -6.24
N ASP A 31 10.21 -3.52 -7.03
CA ASP A 31 9.10 -3.56 -7.98
C ASP A 31 7.72 -3.65 -7.29
N ASP A 32 7.64 -4.22 -6.09
CA ASP A 32 6.41 -4.33 -5.30
C ASP A 32 5.97 -2.97 -4.74
N LEU A 33 6.92 -2.06 -4.52
CA LEU A 33 6.62 -0.68 -4.12
C LEU A 33 5.87 0.10 -5.19
N GLN A 34 6.07 -0.24 -6.46
CA GLN A 34 5.36 0.39 -7.56
C GLN A 34 3.94 -0.18 -7.71
N LEU A 35 3.60 -1.32 -7.10
CA LEU A 35 2.28 -1.91 -7.29
C LEU A 35 1.17 -1.05 -6.67
N VAL A 36 0.15 -0.77 -7.48
CA VAL A 36 -1.10 -0.12 -7.06
C VAL A 36 -2.25 -1.09 -7.34
N THR A 37 -2.95 -1.49 -6.29
CA THR A 37 -3.92 -2.59 -6.34
C THR A 37 -5.34 -2.15 -6.08
N GLY A 38 -5.51 -0.88 -5.72
CA GLY A 38 -6.77 -0.19 -5.56
C GLY A 38 -6.53 1.25 -5.12
N LEU A 39 -7.61 2.00 -4.95
CA LEU A 39 -7.60 3.39 -4.52
C LEU A 39 -8.76 3.68 -3.56
N ARG A 40 -8.48 4.54 -2.58
CA ARG A 40 -9.51 5.26 -1.84
C ARG A 40 -9.84 6.55 -2.58
N ILE A 41 -11.10 6.74 -2.92
CA ILE A 41 -11.59 7.95 -3.57
C ILE A 41 -12.02 8.92 -2.46
N VAL A 42 -11.29 10.02 -2.34
CA VAL A 42 -11.43 11.02 -1.29
C VAL A 42 -11.71 12.37 -1.94
N ASP A 43 -12.73 13.08 -1.46
CA ASP A 43 -13.04 14.43 -1.93
C ASP A 43 -12.06 15.49 -1.39
N GLU A 44 -12.34 16.77 -1.63
CA GLU A 44 -11.46 17.88 -1.21
C GLU A 44 -11.55 18.21 0.29
N PHE A 45 -12.48 17.57 1.01
CA PHE A 45 -12.79 17.79 2.42
C PHE A 45 -12.58 16.52 3.25
N GLU A 46 -11.67 15.63 2.82
CA GLU A 46 -11.35 14.35 3.48
C GLU A 46 -12.50 13.31 3.45
N GLY A 47 -13.59 13.57 2.74
CA GLY A 47 -14.73 12.68 2.62
C GLY A 47 -14.44 11.48 1.72
N ILE A 48 -14.41 10.27 2.28
CA ILE A 48 -14.28 9.03 1.49
C ILE A 48 -15.58 8.78 0.72
N PHE A 49 -15.54 8.92 -0.60
CA PHE A 49 -16.68 8.70 -1.49
C PHE A 49 -16.81 7.24 -1.93
N SER A 50 -15.68 6.57 -2.17
CA SER A 50 -15.68 5.20 -2.71
C SER A 50 -14.33 4.51 -2.49
N ILE A 51 -14.30 3.19 -2.61
CA ILE A 51 -13.09 2.37 -2.65
C ILE A 51 -13.16 1.49 -3.89
N VAL A 52 -12.08 1.45 -4.67
CA VAL A 52 -11.96 0.61 -5.87
C VAL A 52 -10.78 -0.34 -5.74
N GLY A 53 -10.92 -1.58 -6.22
CA GLY A 53 -9.90 -2.62 -6.10
C GLY A 53 -9.61 -3.01 -4.65
N ASN A 54 -8.34 -3.32 -4.36
CA ASN A 54 -7.81 -3.59 -3.03
C ASN A 54 -6.69 -2.59 -2.73
N PRO A 55 -7.00 -1.37 -2.23
CA PRO A 55 -5.98 -0.37 -1.95
C PRO A 55 -4.95 -0.94 -0.97
N SER A 56 -3.67 -0.89 -1.34
CA SER A 56 -2.59 -1.14 -0.40
C SER A 56 -2.35 0.14 0.39
N ASP A 57 -2.76 0.14 1.64
CA ASP A 57 -2.67 1.28 2.55
C ASP A 57 -2.16 0.86 3.92
N SER A 58 -0.97 1.33 4.30
CA SER A 58 -0.50 1.23 5.68
C SER A 58 -0.89 2.51 6.43
N GLY A 59 -1.57 2.36 7.56
CA GLY A 59 -2.09 3.48 8.37
C GLY A 59 -3.61 3.54 8.53
N LYS A 60 -4.33 2.42 8.45
CA LYS A 60 -5.72 2.36 8.93
C LYS A 60 -5.73 2.50 10.45
N GLU A 61 -6.76 3.15 11.01
CA GLU A 61 -7.10 3.02 12.43
C GLU A 61 -7.14 1.53 12.80
N VAL A 62 -6.19 1.08 13.62
CA VAL A 62 -6.32 -0.22 14.27
C VAL A 62 -7.10 0.03 15.54
N GLU A 63 -8.34 -0.49 15.58
CA GLU A 63 -9.12 -0.56 16.80
C GLU A 63 -8.28 -1.19 17.92
N HIS A 64 -8.29 -0.55 19.09
CA HIS A 64 -7.74 -1.14 20.31
C HIS A 64 -8.32 -2.54 20.52
N ARG A 65 -7.49 -3.57 20.38
CA ARG A 65 -7.85 -4.89 20.89
C ARG A 65 -7.94 -4.82 22.41
N ASN A 66 -9.00 -5.39 22.98
CA ASN A 66 -9.22 -5.50 24.42
C ASN A 66 -8.16 -6.39 25.14
N ASP A 67 -7.15 -6.90 24.43
CA ASP A 67 -6.11 -7.81 24.90
C ASP A 67 -4.68 -7.20 24.88
N GLY A 68 -4.48 -5.98 24.38
CA GLY A 68 -3.25 -5.20 24.56
C GLY A 68 -2.16 -5.26 23.46
N THR A 69 -2.43 -5.85 22.28
CA THR A 69 -1.55 -5.80 21.07
C THR A 69 -2.43 -6.01 19.84
N ILE A 70 -2.39 -5.32 18.70
CA ILE A 70 -1.37 -4.70 17.84
C ILE A 70 -1.87 -3.30 17.44
N GLY A 71 -0.97 -2.37 17.07
CA GLY A 71 -1.29 -0.95 16.82
C GLY A 71 -1.00 -0.44 15.40
N HIS A 72 -1.86 0.47 14.96
CA HIS A 72 -1.59 1.53 13.99
C HIS A 72 -2.24 2.81 14.56
N ASP A 73 -1.46 3.54 15.37
CA ASP A 73 -1.92 4.75 16.09
C ASP A 73 -1.79 6.04 15.25
N VAL A 74 -1.38 5.92 13.98
CA VAL A 74 -1.12 7.08 13.12
C VAL A 74 -2.18 7.18 12.05
N ASN A 75 -3.05 8.17 12.20
CA ASN A 75 -3.98 8.56 11.15
C ASN A 75 -3.15 9.14 10.01
N PHE A 76 -3.27 8.56 8.83
CA PHE A 76 -2.61 9.02 7.62
C PHE A 76 -3.66 9.16 6.52
N GLU A 77 -3.80 10.35 5.98
CA GLU A 77 -4.84 10.70 5.02
C GLU A 77 -4.28 11.55 3.90
N MET A 78 -4.88 11.43 2.71
CA MET A 78 -4.50 12.22 1.56
C MET A 78 -5.72 12.63 0.74
N TYR A 79 -5.72 13.88 0.30
CA TYR A 79 -6.84 14.42 -0.45
C TYR A 79 -6.46 15.63 -1.33
N PRO A 80 -7.22 15.88 -2.41
CA PRO A 80 -8.20 14.97 -2.99
C PRO A 80 -7.53 13.75 -3.64
N ASN A 81 -8.24 12.63 -3.74
CA ASN A 81 -7.79 11.46 -4.50
C ASN A 81 -8.95 10.91 -5.32
N PRO A 82 -8.93 10.95 -6.67
CA PRO A 82 -7.86 11.45 -7.52
C PRO A 82 -7.55 12.94 -7.35
N THR A 83 -6.30 13.32 -7.63
CA THR A 83 -5.79 14.69 -7.60
C THR A 83 -5.48 15.20 -9.01
N ILE A 84 -5.33 16.51 -9.20
CA ILE A 84 -4.92 17.13 -10.47
C ILE A 84 -3.54 17.79 -10.29
N ASP A 85 -3.51 18.88 -9.53
CA ASP A 85 -2.30 19.69 -9.33
C ASP A 85 -1.75 19.56 -7.92
N TYR A 86 -2.62 19.55 -6.90
CA TYR A 86 -2.18 19.56 -5.50
C TYR A 86 -2.72 18.37 -4.73
N LEU A 87 -1.85 17.77 -3.94
CA LEU A 87 -2.20 16.74 -2.98
C LEU A 87 -1.82 17.20 -1.59
N THR A 88 -2.81 17.23 -0.69
CA THR A 88 -2.58 17.37 0.73
C THR A 88 -2.36 15.98 1.32
N VAL A 89 -1.33 15.87 2.15
CA VAL A 89 -0.96 14.69 2.91
C VAL A 89 -1.00 15.10 4.38
N TYR A 90 -1.84 14.46 5.16
CA TYR A 90 -1.98 14.68 6.59
C TYR A 90 -1.56 13.44 7.37
N SER A 91 -0.89 13.64 8.50
CA SER A 91 -0.62 12.59 9.46
C SER A 91 -0.83 13.10 10.90
N SER A 92 -1.35 12.24 11.79
CA SER A 92 -1.40 12.56 13.22
C SER A 92 -0.03 12.52 13.90
N SER A 93 0.98 11.94 13.24
CA SER A 93 2.38 11.98 13.64
C SER A 93 3.18 12.93 12.74
N GLU A 94 4.34 13.35 13.22
CA GLU A 94 5.22 14.26 12.51
C GLU A 94 5.84 13.58 11.30
N ILE A 95 5.67 14.21 10.13
CA ILE A 95 6.26 13.71 8.88
C ILE A 95 7.69 14.24 8.78
N THR A 96 8.64 13.32 8.75
CA THR A 96 10.08 13.58 8.66
C THR A 96 10.57 13.53 7.22
N SER A 97 10.02 12.62 6.42
CA SER A 97 10.31 12.46 5.00
C SER A 97 9.07 12.05 4.21
N ALA A 98 9.05 12.33 2.91
CA ALA A 98 7.99 11.90 2.01
C ALA A 98 8.50 11.72 0.57
N TRP A 99 7.96 10.71 -0.12
CA TRP A 99 8.31 10.31 -1.48
C TRP A 99 7.05 10.05 -2.31
N ILE A 100 7.13 10.35 -3.61
CA ILE A 100 6.12 9.97 -4.60
C ILE A 100 6.79 9.07 -5.63
N VAL A 101 6.27 7.86 -5.76
CA VAL A 101 6.81 6.82 -6.64
C VAL A 101 5.78 6.51 -7.73
N PRO A 102 6.17 6.40 -9.01
CA PRO A 102 5.26 5.97 -10.08
C PRO A 102 4.64 4.61 -9.78
N GLY A 103 3.33 4.51 -9.97
CA GLY A 103 2.53 3.33 -9.71
C GLY A 103 2.23 2.52 -10.96
N LYS A 104 2.27 1.20 -10.83
CA LYS A 104 1.85 0.21 -11.82
C LYS A 104 0.58 -0.47 -11.32
N PRO A 105 -0.58 -0.25 -11.97
CA PRO A 105 -1.81 -0.89 -11.55
C PRO A 105 -1.72 -2.41 -11.74
N SER A 106 -2.25 -3.16 -10.78
CA SER A 106 -2.33 -4.63 -10.86
C SER A 106 -3.65 -5.14 -10.29
N THR A 107 -4.23 -6.13 -10.96
CA THR A 107 -5.45 -6.84 -10.55
C THR A 107 -5.15 -8.17 -9.86
N ASN A 108 -3.90 -8.64 -9.90
CA ASN A 108 -3.51 -9.96 -9.40
C ASN A 108 -3.58 -10.09 -7.86
N TYR A 109 -3.77 -8.99 -7.14
CA TYR A 109 -3.69 -8.90 -5.69
C TYR A 109 -5.01 -8.44 -5.04
N GLN A 110 -6.14 -8.65 -5.72
CA GLN A 110 -7.45 -8.26 -5.20
C GLN A 110 -7.84 -9.00 -3.90
N THR A 111 -7.30 -10.19 -3.66
CA THR A 111 -7.56 -10.99 -2.45
C THR A 111 -6.34 -11.08 -1.53
N PHE A 112 -5.31 -10.27 -1.77
CA PHE A 112 -4.07 -10.31 -1.01
C PHE A 112 -4.21 -9.48 0.28
N ASP A 113 -3.79 -10.06 1.40
CA ASP A 113 -3.72 -9.34 2.67
C ASP A 113 -2.38 -8.61 2.75
N PHE A 114 -2.41 -7.31 2.51
CA PHE A 114 -1.22 -6.48 2.56
C PHE A 114 -0.75 -6.24 4.00
N ASP A 115 -1.65 -6.23 4.97
CA ASP A 115 -1.31 -5.91 6.36
C ASP A 115 -0.40 -7.02 6.92
N GLU A 116 -0.72 -8.29 6.68
CA GLU A 116 0.12 -9.44 7.09
C GLU A 116 1.48 -9.47 6.36
N HIS A 117 1.53 -9.00 5.11
CA HIS A 117 2.74 -9.10 4.28
C HIS A 117 3.77 -7.99 4.54
N PHE A 118 3.30 -6.80 4.86
CA PHE A 118 4.16 -5.64 5.09
C PHE A 118 4.68 -5.54 6.53
N GLU A 119 4.20 -6.38 7.46
CA GLU A 119 4.62 -6.41 8.87
C GLU A 119 6.10 -6.81 9.11
N SER A 120 6.84 -7.31 8.10
CA SER A 120 8.18 -7.88 8.33
C SER A 120 9.36 -7.26 7.59
N ASN A 121 9.18 -6.22 6.77
CA ASN A 121 10.26 -5.71 5.92
C ASN A 121 10.43 -4.20 6.05
N ALA A 122 11.55 -3.77 6.65
CA ALA A 122 11.97 -2.38 6.65
C ALA A 122 12.31 -1.95 5.22
N LEU A 123 11.48 -1.09 4.64
CA LEU A 123 11.74 -0.46 3.36
C LEU A 123 13.00 0.42 3.44
N ASP A 124 13.94 0.23 2.50
CA ASP A 124 15.17 1.03 2.42
C ASP A 124 14.90 2.42 1.84
N THR A 125 15.08 3.47 2.65
CA THR A 125 14.89 4.87 2.26
C THR A 125 15.85 5.31 1.15
N ILE A 126 17.02 4.68 1.02
CA ILE A 126 17.95 4.91 -0.09
C ILE A 126 17.31 4.47 -1.41
N GLY A 127 16.71 3.27 -1.42
CA GLY A 127 15.97 2.74 -2.56
C GLY A 127 14.80 3.64 -2.96
N LEU A 128 14.04 4.15 -1.98
CA LEU A 128 12.95 5.11 -2.23
C LEU A 128 13.44 6.40 -2.89
N GLY A 129 14.61 6.90 -2.48
CA GLY A 129 15.23 8.07 -3.07
C GLY A 129 15.60 7.90 -4.55
N VAL A 130 15.85 6.67 -5.01
CA VAL A 130 16.22 6.36 -6.41
C VAL A 130 14.99 6.23 -7.31
N ILE A 131 13.90 5.64 -6.81
CA ILE A 131 12.71 5.33 -7.62
C ILE A 131 11.64 6.43 -7.59
N SER A 132 11.78 7.43 -6.72
CA SER A 132 10.81 8.51 -6.56
C SER A 132 10.95 9.60 -7.62
N VAL A 133 9.81 10.10 -8.10
CA VAL A 133 9.73 11.28 -8.98
C VAL A 133 9.65 12.59 -8.20
N ARG A 134 9.21 12.54 -6.94
CA ARG A 134 9.27 13.64 -5.98
C ARG A 134 9.73 13.14 -4.63
N LYS A 135 10.49 13.98 -3.92
CA LYS A 135 10.86 13.74 -2.53
C LYS A 135 10.93 15.03 -1.74
N LYS A 136 10.55 14.97 -0.47
CA LYS A 136 10.83 15.98 0.55
C LYS A 136 11.50 15.25 1.71
N ILE A 137 12.76 15.57 1.97
CA ILE A 137 13.59 14.90 2.98
C ILE A 137 13.96 15.93 4.05
N ASP A 138 14.16 15.48 5.28
CA ASP A 138 14.58 16.28 6.43
C ASP A 138 13.62 17.45 6.68
N MET A 139 12.33 17.13 6.69
CA MET A 139 11.29 18.10 7.00
C MET A 139 11.36 18.47 8.47
N ARG A 140 11.14 19.76 8.78
CA ARG A 140 10.87 20.18 10.15
C ARG A 140 9.49 19.68 10.53
N GLU A 141 9.43 18.45 11.02
CA GLU A 141 8.35 17.86 11.84
C GLU A 141 6.97 18.49 11.56
N ALA A 142 6.42 18.18 10.39
CA ALA A 142 5.15 18.73 9.95
C ALA A 142 4.09 17.64 9.88
N ASN A 143 2.93 17.88 10.48
CA ASN A 143 1.78 16.95 10.41
C ASN A 143 0.99 17.07 9.11
N MET A 144 1.34 18.04 8.26
CA MET A 144 0.67 18.30 6.99
C MET A 144 1.68 18.74 5.93
N LEU A 145 1.56 18.13 4.75
CA LEU A 145 2.36 18.45 3.57
C LEU A 145 1.44 18.70 2.37
N MET A 146 1.79 19.69 1.56
CA MET A 146 1.17 19.87 0.25
C MET A 146 2.20 19.59 -0.84
N PHE A 147 1.88 18.67 -1.76
CA PHE A 147 2.67 18.41 -2.95
C PHE A 147 2.09 19.14 -4.15
N ASP A 148 2.97 19.76 -4.94
CA ASP A 148 2.68 20.22 -6.30
C ASP A 148 3.06 19.10 -7.28
N LEU A 149 2.03 18.59 -7.95
CA LEU A 149 2.01 17.50 -8.92
C LEU A 149 1.68 17.98 -10.34
N SER A 150 1.59 19.30 -10.56
CA SER A 150 1.18 19.89 -11.84
C SER A 150 2.09 19.52 -13.02
N ASP A 151 3.35 19.18 -12.73
CA ASP A 151 4.35 18.73 -13.71
C ASP A 151 4.40 17.20 -13.89
N LEU A 152 3.64 16.43 -13.10
CA LEU A 152 3.61 14.98 -13.22
C LEU A 152 2.64 14.53 -14.32
N GLU A 153 3.00 13.46 -15.01
CA GLU A 153 2.11 12.84 -16.00
C GLU A 153 0.88 12.22 -15.32
N LYS A 154 -0.23 12.14 -16.06
CA LYS A 154 -1.43 11.41 -15.63
C LYS A 154 -1.07 9.95 -15.34
N GLY A 155 -1.52 9.42 -14.20
CA GLY A 155 -1.25 8.03 -13.84
C GLY A 155 -1.41 7.69 -12.37
N PHE A 156 -1.08 6.45 -12.03
CA PHE A 156 -1.05 5.98 -10.65
C PHE A 156 0.28 6.34 -10.01
N TYR A 157 0.23 6.63 -8.72
CA TYR A 157 1.41 6.85 -7.90
C TYR A 157 1.20 6.24 -6.52
N LYS A 158 2.29 5.93 -5.84
CA LYS A 158 2.31 5.62 -4.41
C LYS A 158 2.98 6.77 -3.68
N VAL A 159 2.29 7.28 -2.67
CA VAL A 159 2.82 8.29 -1.75
C VAL A 159 3.27 7.55 -0.51
N ILE A 160 4.51 7.76 -0.12
CA ILE A 160 5.15 7.12 1.01
C ILE A 160 5.63 8.23 1.92
N ILE A 161 5.30 8.17 3.21
CA ILE A 161 5.78 9.10 4.22
C ILE A 161 6.53 8.35 5.32
N GLU A 162 7.50 9.02 5.92
CA GLU A 162 8.20 8.57 7.11
C GLU A 162 7.73 9.42 8.29
N VAL A 163 7.25 8.76 9.34
CA VAL A 163 6.82 9.37 10.59
C VAL A 163 7.62 8.79 11.75
N ASP A 164 7.71 9.53 12.85
CA ASP A 164 8.38 9.08 14.09
C ASP A 164 9.80 8.51 13.81
N GLU A 165 10.56 9.20 12.94
CA GLU A 165 11.95 8.92 12.53
C GLU A 165 12.28 7.56 11.88
N SER A 166 11.29 6.68 11.68
CA SER A 166 11.56 5.35 11.09
C SER A 166 10.35 4.58 10.58
N ARG A 167 9.13 5.05 10.86
CA ARG A 167 7.91 4.34 10.46
C ARG A 167 7.46 4.82 9.09
N LEU A 168 7.35 3.89 8.15
CA LEU A 168 6.89 4.20 6.81
C LEU A 168 5.40 3.89 6.66
N LEU A 169 4.65 4.87 6.18
CA LEU A 169 3.23 4.76 5.84
C LEU A 169 3.06 5.05 4.34
N TRP A 170 2.11 4.42 3.68
CA TRP A 170 1.87 4.68 2.27
C TRP A 170 0.43 4.46 1.85
N GLN A 171 0.04 5.18 0.80
CA GLN A 171 -1.24 5.07 0.16
C GLN A 171 -1.08 5.36 -1.33
N SER A 172 -1.98 4.79 -2.13
CA SER A 172 -1.98 4.98 -3.57
C SER A 172 -2.87 6.15 -3.98
N ILE A 173 -2.43 6.91 -4.99
CA ILE A 173 -3.18 8.01 -5.60
C ILE A 173 -3.32 7.83 -7.11
N TYR A 174 -4.26 8.56 -7.70
CA TYR A 174 -4.31 8.80 -9.13
C TYR A 174 -4.22 10.28 -9.45
N ARG A 175 -3.31 10.65 -10.37
CA ARG A 175 -3.21 12.00 -10.91
C ARG A 175 -4.00 12.08 -12.22
N LEU A 176 -4.96 12.99 -12.26
CA LEU A 176 -5.76 13.37 -13.42
C LEU A 176 -5.09 14.50 -14.20
N GLU A 177 -5.36 14.58 -15.50
CA GLU A 177 -4.92 15.72 -16.31
C GLU A 177 -5.84 16.93 -16.15
N SER A 178 -7.13 16.71 -15.91
CA SER A 178 -8.15 17.75 -15.72
C SER A 178 -9.35 17.23 -14.93
N HIS A 179 -10.20 18.14 -14.44
CA HIS A 179 -11.43 17.81 -13.71
C HIS A 179 -12.43 16.99 -14.53
N GLU A 180 -12.42 17.12 -15.86
CA GLU A 180 -13.36 16.43 -16.75
C GLU A 180 -13.14 14.91 -16.76
N GLN A 181 -11.97 14.44 -16.35
CA GLN A 181 -11.61 13.01 -16.33
C GLN A 181 -12.01 12.29 -15.03
N ARG A 182 -12.61 13.00 -14.05
CA ARG A 182 -12.93 12.46 -12.72
C ARG A 182 -13.87 11.25 -12.78
N GLU A 183 -14.71 11.17 -13.81
CA GLU A 183 -15.67 10.07 -14.00
C GLU A 183 -15.07 8.82 -14.67
N GLU A 184 -13.94 8.94 -15.39
CA GLU A 184 -13.49 7.87 -16.31
C GLU A 184 -12.27 7.08 -15.83
N ALA A 185 -11.38 7.64 -15.01
CA ALA A 185 -9.97 7.23 -15.07
C ALA A 185 -9.50 6.09 -14.12
N PRO A 186 -9.92 5.95 -12.85
CA PRO A 186 -9.48 4.81 -12.01
C PRO A 186 -10.49 3.65 -11.93
N TYR A 187 -11.78 3.88 -12.18
CA TYR A 187 -12.84 2.93 -11.83
C TYR A 187 -12.85 1.64 -12.65
N ASN A 188 -12.33 1.67 -13.89
CA ASN A 188 -12.49 0.56 -14.83
C ASN A 188 -11.37 -0.46 -14.76
N ILE A 189 -10.27 -0.17 -14.07
CA ILE A 189 -9.12 -1.09 -14.01
C ILE A 189 -9.40 -2.28 -13.09
N TRP A 190 -10.18 -2.06 -12.03
CA TRP A 190 -10.46 -3.07 -10.99
C TRP A 190 -11.94 -3.50 -10.93
N LYS A 191 -12.75 -3.17 -11.94
CA LYS A 191 -14.06 -3.79 -12.16
C LYS A 191 -13.87 -5.13 -12.85
#